data_AF-A0A929XCH0-F1
#
_entry.id   AF-A0A929XCH0-F1
#
_cell.length_a   1.000
_cell.length_b   1.000
_cell.length_c   1.000
_cell.angle_alpha   90.00
_cell.angle_beta   90.00
_cell.angle_gamma   90.00
#
_symmetry.space_group_name_H-M   'P 1'
#
loop_
_entity.id
_entity.type
_entity.pdbx_description
1 polymer ?
#
loop_
_entity_poly.entity_id
_entity_poly.type
_entity_poly.pdbx_seq_one_letter_code
_entity_poly.pdbx_strand_id
1 'polypeptide(L)'
;MPANSPIRLDTDTKLVGVAFAPGPVLGGIDTPNGRVEFLQMVGIMQRELDWLREDPTTQRVERLIEMMRKDNPLLITDLKREKEYA
;
A
#
# COMPACT_ATOMS: atom_id res chain seq x y z
N MET A 1 -0.40 -1.79 -7.59
CA MET A 1 0.64 -1.99 -8.63
C MET A 1 1.40 -3.28 -8.31
N PRO A 2 1.50 -4.25 -9.22
CA PRO A 2 2.33 -5.43 -9.02
C PRO A 2 3.83 -5.07 -9.08
N ALA A 3 4.65 -5.68 -8.23
CA ALA A 3 6.12 -5.61 -8.33
C ALA A 3 6.70 -6.77 -9.17
N ASN A 4 5.87 -7.76 -9.52
CA ASN A 4 6.22 -8.97 -10.28
C ASN A 4 7.33 -9.83 -9.65
N SER A 5 7.66 -9.55 -8.40
CA SER A 5 8.67 -10.18 -7.57
C SER A 5 8.45 -9.70 -6.12
N PRO A 6 9.13 -10.28 -5.13
CA PRO A 6 9.14 -9.71 -3.78
C PRO A 6 9.55 -8.23 -3.81
N ILE A 7 8.89 -7.36 -3.04
CA ILE A 7 9.19 -5.92 -3.03
C ILE A 7 10.61 -5.59 -2.52
N ARG A 8 11.26 -6.57 -1.88
CA ARG A 8 12.68 -6.54 -1.53
C ARG A 8 13.31 -7.86 -1.93
N LEU A 9 14.33 -7.79 -2.78
CA LEU A 9 15.12 -8.95 -3.18
C LEU A 9 15.88 -9.55 -1.99
N ASP A 10 16.25 -10.82 -2.12
CA ASP A 10 17.04 -11.57 -1.14
C ASP A 10 16.44 -11.57 0.28
N THR A 11 15.12 -11.43 0.37
CA THR A 11 14.35 -11.44 1.61
C THR A 11 13.16 -12.36 1.45
N ASP A 12 12.91 -13.22 2.44
CA ASP A 12 11.71 -14.05 2.50
C ASP A 12 10.51 -13.18 2.91
N THR A 13 9.99 -12.41 1.95
CA THR A 13 8.82 -11.56 2.13
C THR A 13 7.71 -12.00 1.19
N LYS A 14 6.48 -12.06 1.73
CA LYS A 14 5.26 -12.38 0.96
C LYS A 14 4.70 -11.19 0.21
N LEU A 15 5.29 -10.01 0.40
CA LEU A 15 4.85 -8.77 -0.22
C LEU A 15 5.35 -8.70 -1.67
N VAL A 16 4.44 -8.69 -2.63
CA VAL A 16 4.72 -8.78 -4.07
C VAL A 16 4.08 -7.65 -4.89
N GLY A 17 3.42 -6.71 -4.22
CA GLY A 17 2.85 -5.52 -4.82
C GLY A 17 2.86 -4.34 -3.87
N VAL A 18 2.50 -3.18 -4.40
CA VAL A 18 2.31 -1.96 -3.61
C VAL A 18 0.95 -1.31 -3.91
N ALA A 19 0.29 -0.85 -2.84
CA ALA A 19 -0.81 0.09 -2.90
C ALA A 19 -0.31 1.50 -2.54
N PHE A 20 -0.98 2.54 -3.04
CA PHE A 20 -0.67 3.93 -2.71
C PHE A 20 -1.78 4.49 -1.83
N ALA A 21 -1.40 5.15 -0.74
CA ALA A 21 -2.31 5.84 0.16
C ALA A 21 -1.74 7.23 0.52
N PRO A 22 -2.58 8.21 0.89
CA PRO A 22 -2.08 9.47 1.43
C PRO A 22 -1.16 9.22 2.64
N GLY A 23 -0.03 9.95 2.66
CA GLY A 23 0.90 9.89 3.77
C GLY A 23 0.22 10.26 5.10
N PRO A 24 0.43 9.49 6.19
CA PRO A 24 -0.22 9.75 7.47
C PRO A 24 0.33 10.99 8.20
N VAL A 25 1.48 11.50 7.78
CA VAL A 25 2.20 12.61 8.47
C VAL A 25 2.26 13.88 7.64
N LEU A 26 2.57 13.77 6.35
CA LEU A 26 2.71 14.92 5.46
C LEU A 26 1.49 14.98 4.54
N GLY A 27 0.71 16.05 4.68
CA GLY A 27 -0.31 16.43 3.70
C GLY A 27 0.31 17.12 2.49
N GLY A 28 -0.53 17.45 1.50
CA GLY A 28 -0.10 18.20 0.34
C GLY A 28 0.50 19.56 0.69
N ILE A 29 1.57 19.95 0.00
CA ILE A 29 2.21 21.26 0.16
C ILE A 29 2.10 22.06 -1.13
N ASP A 30 1.79 23.35 -1.00
CA ASP A 30 1.82 24.28 -2.12
C ASP A 30 3.24 24.82 -2.32
N THR A 31 3.71 24.80 -3.56
CA THR A 31 5.01 25.34 -3.97
C THR A 31 4.80 26.35 -5.09
N PRO A 32 5.80 27.22 -5.41
CA PRO A 32 5.72 28.11 -6.56
C PRO A 32 5.48 27.38 -7.89
N ASN A 33 5.80 26.08 -7.96
CA ASN A 33 5.66 25.25 -9.16
C ASN A 33 4.38 24.38 -9.14
N GLY A 34 3.48 24.56 -8.17
CA GLY A 34 2.25 23.78 -8.01
C GLY A 34 2.20 22.98 -6.71
N ARG A 35 1.13 22.19 -6.57
CA ARG A 35 0.85 21.38 -5.37
C ARG A 35 1.57 20.03 -5.44
N VAL A 36 2.21 19.64 -4.34
CA VAL A 36 2.90 18.36 -4.18
C VAL A 36 2.14 17.51 -3.18
N GLU A 37 1.61 16.37 -3.63
CA GLU A 37 1.03 15.35 -2.74
C GLU A 37 2.07 14.31 -2.33
N PHE A 38 2.04 13.90 -1.05
CA PHE A 38 2.84 12.80 -0.54
C PHE A 38 2.01 11.52 -0.52
N LEU A 39 2.37 10.56 -1.36
CA LEU A 39 1.79 9.23 -1.38
C LEU A 39 2.75 8.23 -0.71
N GLN A 40 2.24 7.50 0.28
CA GLN A 40 2.93 6.38 0.89
C GLN A 40 2.70 5.11 0.08
N MET A 41 3.78 4.39 -0.20
CA MET A 41 3.73 3.03 -0.73
C MET A 41 3.50 2.04 0.42
N VAL A 42 2.54 1.15 0.26
CA VAL A 42 2.16 0.13 1.24
C VAL A 42 2.31 -1.24 0.61
N GLY A 43 3.16 -2.10 1.18
CA GLY A 43 3.39 -3.44 0.66
C GLY A 43 2.18 -4.36 0.85
N ILE A 44 1.75 -5.00 -0.24
CA ILE A 44 0.62 -5.93 -0.28
C ILE A 44 1.04 -7.33 -0.77
N MET A 45 0.36 -8.35 -0.28
CA MET A 45 0.56 -9.75 -0.66
C MET A 45 -0.16 -10.08 -1.97
N GLN A 46 0.14 -11.26 -2.53
CA GLN A 46 -0.44 -11.72 -3.79
C GLN A 46 -1.98 -11.79 -3.73
N ARG A 47 -2.53 -12.32 -2.64
CA ARG A 47 -3.98 -12.43 -2.46
C ARG A 47 -4.68 -11.07 -2.45
N GLU A 48 -4.12 -10.09 -1.75
CA GLU A 48 -4.62 -8.71 -1.71
C GLU A 48 -4.54 -8.06 -3.10
N LEU A 49 -3.46 -8.30 -3.83
CA LEU A 49 -3.29 -7.83 -5.21
C LEU A 49 -4.33 -8.46 -6.16
N ASP A 50 -4.59 -9.76 -6.05
CA ASP A 50 -5.58 -10.45 -6.89
C ASP A 50 -7.00 -10.02 -6.53
N TRP A 51 -7.30 -9.87 -5.24
CA TRP A 51 -8.56 -9.34 -4.76
C TRP A 51 -8.82 -7.91 -5.27
N LEU A 52 -7.79 -7.07 -5.39
CA LEU A 52 -7.91 -5.74 -6.00
C LEU A 52 -8.09 -5.81 -7.52
N ARG A 53 -7.55 -6.83 -8.20
CA ARG A 53 -7.68 -6.99 -9.66
C ARG A 53 -9.07 -7.43 -10.09
N GLU A 54 -9.81 -8.12 -9.22
CA GLU A 54 -11.21 -8.49 -9.48
C GLU A 54 -12.12 -7.26 -9.66
N ASP A 55 -11.78 -6.13 -9.04
CA ASP A 55 -12.54 -4.88 -9.10
C ASP A 55 -11.57 -3.70 -8.88
N PRO A 56 -10.90 -3.25 -9.95
CA PRO A 56 -9.76 -2.34 -9.88
C PRO A 56 -10.22 -0.87 -9.73
N THR A 57 -11.00 -0.59 -8.70
CA THR A 57 -11.51 0.74 -8.34
C THR A 57 -10.72 1.34 -7.18
N THR A 58 -10.67 2.68 -7.12
CA THR A 58 -10.02 3.39 -6.01
C THR A 58 -10.73 3.12 -4.68
N GLN A 59 -12.05 2.93 -4.68
CA GLN A 59 -12.82 2.58 -3.48
C GLN A 59 -12.43 1.22 -2.91
N ARG A 60 -12.08 0.23 -3.76
CA ARG A 60 -11.63 -1.08 -3.28
C ARG A 60 -10.23 -1.01 -2.67
N VAL A 61 -9.35 -0.19 -3.25
CA VAL A 61 -8.05 0.12 -2.66
C VAL A 61 -8.22 0.81 -1.31
N GLU A 62 -9.08 1.82 -1.22
CA GLU A 62 -9.40 2.53 0.02
C GLU A 62 -9.89 1.57 1.12
N ARG A 63 -10.80 0.65 0.79
CA ARG A 63 -11.25 -0.39 1.71
C ARG A 63 -10.11 -1.26 2.24
N LEU A 64 -9.20 -1.71 1.38
CA LEU A 64 -8.02 -2.47 1.81
C LEU A 64 -7.18 -1.66 2.80
N ILE A 65 -6.90 -0.41 2.46
CA ILE A 65 -6.12 0.51 3.29
C ILE A 65 -6.80 0.72 4.65
N GLU A 66 -8.11 0.92 4.70
CA GLU A 66 -8.87 1.05 5.95
C GLU A 66 -8.81 -0.22 6.81
N MET A 67 -8.88 -1.41 6.19
CA MET A 67 -8.71 -2.68 6.90
C MET A 67 -7.33 -2.79 7.53
N MET A 68 -6.28 -2.38 6.81
CA MET A 68 -4.90 -2.34 7.32
C MET A 68 -4.71 -1.31 8.44
N ARG A 69 -5.34 -0.13 8.34
CA ARG A 69 -5.22 0.94 9.34
C ARG A 69 -5.75 0.56 10.73
N LYS A 70 -6.65 -0.43 10.82
CA LYS A 70 -7.23 -0.86 12.11
C LYS A 70 -6.19 -1.35 13.10
N ASP A 71 -5.13 -2.01 12.63
CA ASP A 71 -4.03 -2.51 13.47
C ASP A 71 -2.65 -2.00 13.02
N ASN A 72 -2.56 -1.28 11.90
CA ASN A 72 -1.36 -0.57 11.45
C ASN A 72 -1.70 0.87 11.03
N PRO A 73 -1.96 1.80 11.99
CA PRO A 73 -2.47 3.14 11.69
C PRO A 73 -1.59 3.98 10.76
N LEU A 74 -0.27 3.78 10.84
CA LEU A 74 0.75 4.45 10.03
C LEU A 74 1.08 3.71 8.73
N LEU A 75 0.45 2.55 8.48
CA LEU A 75 0.67 1.70 7.31
C LEU A 75 2.16 1.35 7.10
N ILE A 76 2.89 1.15 8.19
CA ILE A 76 4.31 0.77 8.13
C ILE A 76 4.39 -0.58 7.43
N THR A 77 5.21 -0.66 6.38
CA THR A 77 5.40 -1.91 5.64
C THR A 77 6.36 -2.81 6.40
N ASP A 78 5.83 -3.83 7.07
CA ASP A 78 6.60 -4.90 7.69
C ASP A 78 6.87 -6.01 6.67
N LEU A 79 8.15 -6.19 6.31
CA LEU A 79 8.59 -7.22 5.35
C LEU A 79 8.32 -8.65 5.84
N LYS A 80 8.15 -8.86 7.15
CA LYS A 80 7.86 -10.16 7.75
C LYS A 80 6.36 -10.36 8.04
N ARG A 81 5.50 -9.48 7.52
CA ARG A 81 4.05 -9.60 7.70
C ARG A 81 3.57 -10.95 7.16
N GLU A 82 2.81 -11.66 7.98
CA GLU A 82 2.16 -12.94 7.66
C GLU A 82 0.63 -12.81 7.54
N LYS A 83 0.05 -11.78 8.16
CA LYS A 83 -1.39 -11.50 8.14
C LYS A 83 -1.82 -10.97 6.78
N GLU A 84 -2.89 -11.52 6.22
CA GLU A 84 -3.61 -11.01 5.04
C GLU A 84 -4.88 -10.23 5.45
N TYR A 85 -5.28 -9.25 4.65
CA TYR A 85 -6.49 -8.43 4.92
C TYR A 85 -7.68 -8.70 3.97
N ALA A 86 -7.46 -9.41 2.85
CA ALA A 86 -8.48 -9.80 1.87
C ALA A 86 -8.18 -11.23 1.37
#